data_AF-A0AAN7PJP0-F1
#
_entry.id   AF-A0AAN7PJP0-F1
#
_cell.length_a   1.000
_cell.length_b   1.000
_cell.length_c   1.000
_cell.angle_alpha   90.00
_cell.angle_beta   90.00
_cell.angle_gamma   90.00
#
_symmetry.space_group_name_H-M   'P 1'
#
loop_
_entity.id
_entity.type
_entity.pdbx_description
1 polymer ?
#
loop_
_entity_poly.entity_id
_entity_poly.type
_entity_poly.pdbx_seq_one_letter_code
_entity_poly.pdbx_strand_id
1 'polypeptide(L)'
;MVRLTEMHKITILQMIGYGDNTRTQQEVVRLFHVKFPDLPPISQGTISKIEKQFREFGHVTNNEKPAQFKGESLENPEVLIDALQKHFENNEIANPTAQLVTSKFYINA
;
A
#
# COMPACT_ATOMS: atom_id res chain seq x y z
N MET A 1 0.41 -2.42 -15.43
CA MET A 1 -0.47 -2.34 -14.25
C MET A 1 -0.81 -0.88 -14.00
N VAL A 2 -2.07 -0.57 -13.68
CA VAL A 2 -2.51 0.78 -13.33
C VAL A 2 -1.72 1.25 -12.09
N ARG A 3 -1.13 2.44 -12.14
CA ARG A 3 -0.47 3.04 -10.98
C ARG A 3 -1.54 3.63 -10.08
N LEU A 4 -1.82 2.97 -8.96
CA LEU A 4 -2.72 3.45 -7.93
C LEU A 4 -1.92 4.07 -6.80
N THR A 5 -2.28 5.28 -6.38
CA THR A 5 -1.73 5.92 -5.19
C THR A 5 -2.26 5.25 -3.92
N GLU A 6 -1.64 5.52 -2.77
CA GLU A 6 -2.14 5.05 -1.48
C GLU A 6 -3.56 5.54 -1.20
N MET A 7 -3.88 6.78 -1.58
CA MET A 7 -5.23 7.33 -1.48
C MET A 7 -6.25 6.50 -2.28
N HIS A 8 -5.91 6.07 -3.49
CA HIS A 8 -6.78 5.20 -4.28
C HIS A 8 -6.95 3.82 -3.61
N LYS A 9 -5.89 3.26 -3.04
CA LYS A 9 -5.95 1.97 -2.33
C LYS A 9 -6.80 2.05 -1.06
N ILE A 10 -6.65 3.12 -0.28
CA ILE A 10 -7.48 3.39 0.91
C ILE A 10 -8.95 3.55 0.49
N THR A 11 -9.22 4.27 -0.60
CA THR A 11 -10.57 4.43 -1.12
C THR A 11 -11.18 3.07 -1.52
N ILE A 12 -10.39 2.20 -2.15
CA ILE A 12 -10.82 0.83 -2.48
C ILE A 12 -11.19 0.05 -1.22
N LEU A 13 -10.36 0.11 -0.16
CA LEU A 13 -10.64 -0.56 1.11
C LEU A 13 -11.91 -0.02 1.78
N GLN A 14 -12.13 1.29 1.75
CA GLN A 14 -13.36 1.91 2.24
C GLN A 14 -14.59 1.44 1.46
N MET A 15 -14.46 1.28 0.13
CA MET A 15 -15.55 0.80 -0.73
C MET A 15 -15.87 -0.68 -0.49
N ILE A 16 -14.86 -1.52 -0.24
CA ILE A 16 -15.05 -2.93 0.16
C ILE A 16 -15.91 -3.01 1.42
N GLY A 17 -15.68 -2.10 2.37
CA GLY A 17 -16.39 -2.07 3.64
C GLY A 17 -15.80 -3.02 4.68
N TYR A 18 -16.27 -2.89 5.92
CA TYR A 18 -15.87 -3.71 7.08
C TYR A 18 -17.11 -4.22 7.82
N GLY A 19 -17.06 -5.46 8.30
CA GLY A 19 -18.17 -6.10 9.01
C GLY A 19 -19.29 -6.56 8.08
N ASP A 20 -20.55 -6.28 8.44
CA ASP A 20 -21.74 -6.81 7.76
C ASP A 20 -22.07 -6.13 6.42
N ASN A 21 -21.44 -5.00 6.11
CA ASN A 21 -21.65 -4.24 4.87
C ASN A 21 -20.49 -4.42 3.89
N THR A 22 -20.13 -5.67 3.60
CA THR A 22 -19.10 -5.99 2.60
C THR A 22 -19.68 -5.98 1.19
N ARG A 23 -19.05 -5.19 0.30
CA ARG A 23 -19.38 -5.15 -1.13
C ARG A 23 -18.56 -6.17 -1.89
N THR A 24 -19.11 -6.68 -2.98
CA THR A 24 -18.36 -7.56 -3.88
C THR A 24 -17.26 -6.79 -4.60
N GLN A 25 -16.17 -7.45 -4.97
CA GLN A 25 -15.09 -6.80 -5.73
C GLN A 25 -15.59 -6.23 -7.07
N GLN A 26 -16.60 -6.84 -7.69
CA GLN A 26 -17.21 -6.33 -8.93
C GLN A 26 -17.89 -4.97 -8.73
N GLU A 27 -18.65 -4.84 -7.65
CA GLU A 27 -19.30 -3.57 -7.30
C GLU A 27 -18.26 -2.51 -6.98
N VAL A 28 -17.19 -2.88 -6.28
CA VAL A 28 -16.08 -1.96 -5.98
C VAL A 28 -15.38 -1.49 -7.26
N VAL A 29 -15.14 -2.35 -8.26
CA VAL A 29 -14.62 -1.92 -9.58
C VAL A 29 -15.52 -0.84 -10.17
N ARG A 30 -16.84 -1.08 -10.20
CA ARG A 30 -17.81 -0.16 -10.78
C ARG A 30 -17.83 1.17 -10.03
N LEU A 31 -17.90 1.14 -8.69
CA LEU A 31 -17.93 2.33 -7.86
C LEU A 31 -16.63 3.13 -7.95
N PHE A 32 -15.49 2.44 -8.03
CA PHE A 32 -14.19 3.08 -8.18
C PHE A 32 -14.09 3.80 -9.53
N HIS A 33 -14.53 3.17 -10.62
CA HIS A 33 -14.53 3.79 -11.94
C HIS A 33 -15.50 4.99 -12.02
N VAL A 34 -16.66 4.92 -11.36
CA VAL A 34 -17.58 6.07 -11.25
C VAL A 34 -16.95 7.22 -10.47
N LYS A 35 -16.20 6.93 -9.40
CA LYS A 35 -15.55 7.96 -8.58
C LYS A 35 -14.32 8.58 -9.25
N PHE A 36 -13.60 7.80 -10.05
CA PHE A 36 -12.38 8.22 -10.74
C PHE A 36 -12.48 7.89 -12.23
N PRO A 37 -13.31 8.63 -12.99
CA PRO A 37 -13.53 8.35 -14.41
C PRO A 37 -12.29 8.58 -15.27
N ASP A 38 -11.40 9.47 -14.82
CA ASP A 38 -10.15 9.82 -15.53
C ASP A 38 -9.04 8.77 -15.34
N LEU A 39 -9.21 7.82 -14.41
CA LEU A 39 -8.24 6.76 -14.19
C LEU A 39 -8.48 5.57 -15.11
N PRO A 40 -7.41 4.88 -15.54
CA PRO A 40 -7.54 3.62 -16.25
C PRO A 40 -8.37 2.60 -15.45
N PRO A 41 -9.21 1.78 -16.12
CA PRO A 41 -10.01 0.77 -15.44
C PRO A 41 -9.16 -0.17 -14.61
N ILE A 42 -9.60 -0.43 -13.37
CA ILE A 42 -8.98 -1.41 -12.49
C ILE A 42 -9.70 -2.76 -12.61
N SER A 43 -8.95 -3.86 -12.51
CA SER A 43 -9.53 -5.20 -12.49
C SER A 43 -9.86 -5.67 -11.08
N GLN A 44 -10.73 -6.66 -10.95
CA GLN A 44 -11.01 -7.33 -9.68
C GLN A 44 -9.73 -7.90 -9.03
N GLY A 45 -8.81 -8.43 -9.84
CA GLY A 45 -7.51 -8.92 -9.35
C GLY A 45 -6.66 -7.84 -8.68
N THR A 46 -6.78 -6.57 -9.11
CA THR A 46 -6.13 -5.44 -8.43
C THR A 46 -6.75 -5.20 -7.06
N ILE A 47 -8.07 -5.26 -6.95
CA ILE A 47 -8.79 -5.11 -5.68
C ILE A 47 -8.41 -6.25 -4.72
N SER A 48 -8.44 -7.49 -5.20
CA SER A 48 -8.04 -8.67 -4.41
C SER A 48 -6.61 -8.55 -3.87
N LYS A 49 -5.67 -8.03 -4.66
CA LYS A 49 -4.29 -7.80 -4.21
C LYS A 49 -4.21 -6.73 -3.12
N ILE A 50 -4.94 -5.63 -3.27
CA ILE A 50 -4.98 -4.55 -2.28
C ILE A 50 -5.60 -5.05 -0.98
N GLU A 51 -6.71 -5.79 -1.07
CA GLU A 51 -7.37 -6.40 0.09
C GLU A 51 -6.43 -7.39 0.79
N LYS A 52 -5.77 -8.26 0.03
CA LYS A 52 -4.79 -9.22 0.55
C LYS A 52 -3.65 -8.50 1.27
N GLN A 53 -3.05 -7.49 0.65
CA GLN A 53 -1.97 -6.70 1.25
C GLN A 53 -2.44 -6.07 2.58
N PHE A 54 -3.64 -5.50 2.60
CA PHE A 54 -4.18 -4.94 3.84
C PHE A 54 -4.40 -6.00 4.92
N ARG A 55 -4.96 -7.16 4.57
CA ARG A 55 -5.19 -8.25 5.54
C ARG A 55 -3.89 -8.83 6.09
N GLU A 56 -2.84 -8.91 5.28
CA GLU A 56 -1.54 -9.46 5.67
C GLU A 56 -0.71 -8.47 6.49
N PHE A 57 -0.68 -7.19 6.11
CA PHE A 57 0.24 -6.20 6.70
C PHE A 57 -0.44 -5.12 7.55
N GLY A 58 -1.78 -5.04 7.53
CA GLY A 58 -2.55 -3.99 8.20
C GLY A 58 -2.45 -2.61 7.53
N HIS A 59 -1.75 -2.50 6.39
CA HIS A 59 -1.55 -1.25 5.67
C HIS A 59 -1.41 -1.47 4.16
N VAL A 60 -1.59 -0.41 3.38
CA VAL A 60 -1.42 -0.40 1.92
C VAL A 60 -0.38 0.65 1.52
N THR A 61 0.86 0.21 1.36
CA THR A 61 1.95 1.08 0.89
C THR A 61 1.98 1.19 -0.63
N ASN A 62 2.45 2.32 -1.12
CA ASN A 62 3.02 2.43 -2.45
C ASN A 62 4.30 1.62 -2.52
N ASN A 63 4.13 0.31 -2.75
CA ASN A 63 5.21 -0.52 -3.26
C ASN A 63 5.48 -0.08 -4.70
N GLU A 64 6.13 1.07 -4.88
CA GLU A 64 7.19 1.11 -5.88
C GLU A 64 8.06 -0.07 -5.50
N LYS A 65 8.08 -1.12 -6.32
CA LYS A 65 8.97 -2.24 -6.05
C LYS A 65 10.33 -1.60 -5.77
N PRO A 66 10.95 -1.81 -4.58
CA PRO A 66 12.35 -1.45 -4.45
C PRO A 66 13.02 -2.05 -5.67
N ALA A 67 13.76 -1.22 -6.41
CA ALA A 67 14.35 -1.59 -7.69
C ALA A 67 14.82 -3.03 -7.55
N GLN A 68 14.22 -3.95 -8.32
CA GLN A 68 14.63 -5.35 -8.26
C GLN A 68 16.13 -5.32 -8.51
N PHE A 69 16.93 -5.58 -7.47
CA PHE A 69 18.33 -5.92 -7.63
C PHE A 69 18.32 -7.21 -8.44
N LYS A 70 18.33 -7.04 -9.77
CA LYS A 70 18.42 -8.11 -10.74
C LYS A 70 19.84 -8.63 -10.63
N GLY A 71 20.04 -9.58 -9.73
CA GLY A 71 21.14 -10.53 -9.79
C GLY A 71 22.54 -9.95 -9.76
N GLU A 72 22.86 -9.09 -8.80
CA GLU A 72 24.25 -9.02 -8.32
C GLU A 72 24.31 -9.83 -7.03
N SER A 73 25.14 -10.86 -7.05
CA SER A 73 25.21 -11.88 -6.01
C SER A 73 25.40 -11.23 -4.63
N LEU A 74 24.49 -11.52 -3.69
CA LEU A 74 24.55 -11.08 -2.29
C LEU A 74 25.67 -11.79 -1.50
N GLU A 75 26.65 -12.39 -2.19
CA GLU A 75 27.79 -13.07 -1.58
C GLU A 75 28.79 -12.12 -0.93
N ASN A 76 28.73 -10.83 -1.27
CA ASN A 76 29.62 -9.83 -0.69
C ASN A 76 28.88 -8.95 0.36
N PRO A 77 29.16 -9.11 1.67
CA PRO A 77 28.45 -8.42 2.73
C PRO A 77 28.57 -6.89 2.67
N GLU A 78 29.62 -6.35 2.04
CA GLU A 78 29.81 -4.90 1.89
C GLU A 78 28.76 -4.27 0.97
N VAL A 79 28.37 -4.96 -0.11
CA VAL A 79 27.32 -4.51 -1.04
C VAL A 79 25.95 -4.53 -0.35
N LEU A 80 25.74 -5.49 0.57
CA LEU A 80 24.52 -5.59 1.35
C LEU A 80 24.36 -4.41 2.30
N ILE A 81 25.45 -4.01 2.97
CA ILE A 81 25.45 -2.88 3.89
C ILE A 81 25.22 -1.56 3.13
N ASP A 82 25.87 -1.37 1.98
CA ASP A 82 25.68 -0.15 1.18
C ASP A 82 24.25 -0.04 0.62
N ALA A 83 23.68 -1.16 0.15
CA ALA A 83 22.29 -1.22 -0.30
C ALA A 83 21.28 -0.95 0.83
N LEU A 84 21.55 -1.47 2.03
CA LEU A 84 20.72 -1.23 3.21
C LEU A 84 20.80 0.23 3.66
N GLN A 85 22.00 0.80 3.74
CA GLN A 85 22.22 2.20 4.13
C GLN A 85 21.49 3.16 3.18
N LYS A 86 21.64 2.93 1.88
CA LYS A 86 20.95 3.71 0.83
C LYS A 86 19.43 3.57 0.90
N HIS A 87 18.90 2.45 1.38
CA HIS A 87 17.47 2.29 1.59
C HIS A 87 16.96 3.12 2.77
N PHE A 88 17.71 3.19 3.87
CA PHE A 88 17.36 4.02 5.02
C PHE A 88 17.44 5.52 4.71
N GLU A 89 18.47 5.97 4.02
CA GLU A 89 18.65 7.40 3.66
C GLU A 89 17.53 7.92 2.74
N ASN A 90 17.01 7.10 1.83
CA ASN A 90 15.92 7.48 0.94
C ASN A 90 14.53 7.51 1.63
N ASN A 91 14.42 6.96 2.85
CA ASN A 91 13.16 6.91 3.60
C ASN A 91 12.97 8.12 4.55
N GLU A 92 14.01 8.94 4.77
CA GLU A 92 13.95 10.08 5.70
C GLU A 92 13.26 11.34 5.12
N ILE A 93 12.80 11.33 3.86
CA ILE A 93 12.01 12.45 3.30
C ILE A 93 10.49 12.26 3.53
N ALA A 94 10.04 11.09 4.00
CA ALA A 94 8.63 10.84 4.32
C ALA A 94 8.30 11.12 5.80
N ASN A 95 8.28 12.40 6.16
CA ASN A 95 7.43 13.03 7.19
C ASN A 95 7.16 12.25 8.51
N PRO A 96 7.74 12.65 9.66
CA PRO A 96 7.52 12.01 10.98
C PRO A 96 6.09 12.15 11.57
N THR A 97 5.13 12.73 10.86
CA THR A 97 3.76 12.93 11.39
C THR A 97 2.94 11.63 11.48
N ALA A 98 3.37 10.52 10.84
CA ALA A 98 2.64 9.26 10.89
C ALA A 98 2.75 8.49 12.22
N GLN A 99 3.63 8.90 13.14
CA GLN A 99 3.79 8.24 14.45
C GLN A 99 2.93 8.84 15.57
N LEU A 100 2.16 9.91 15.33
CA LEU A 100 1.39 10.59 16.39
C LEU A 100 -0.11 10.22 16.48
N VAL A 101 -0.62 9.34 15.61
CA VAL A 101 -2.06 8.95 15.65
C VAL A 101 -2.30 7.66 16.45
N THR A 102 -1.25 6.87 16.71
CA THR A 102 -1.37 5.65 17.52
C THR A 102 -1.23 5.89 19.03
N SER A 103 -0.81 7.09 19.47
CA SER A 103 -0.58 7.40 20.89
C SER A 103 -1.78 8.03 21.63
N LYS A 104 -2.87 8.43 20.95
CA LYS A 104 -4.01 9.11 21.61
C LYS A 104 -5.28 8.26 21.81
N PHE A 105 -5.28 6.98 21.43
CA PHE A 105 -6.41 6.07 21.67
C PHE A 105 -6.23 5.12 22.86
N TYR A 106 -5.14 5.27 23.62
CA TYR A 106 -4.94 4.57 24.91
C TYR A 106 -4.93 5.53 26.08
N ILE A 107 -6.03 6.24 26.32
CA ILE A 107 -6.40 6.68 27.67
C ILE A 107 -7.93 6.57 27.77
N ASN A 108 -8.39 5.42 28.24
CA ASN A 108 -9.60 5.23 29.06
C ASN A 108 -9.68 3.75 29.43
N ALA A 109 -8.89 3.40 30.46
CA ALA A 109 -9.16 2.32 31.39
C ALA A 109 -8.80 2.85 32.78
#